data_AF-A0A7S3B2N1-F1
#
_entry.id   AF-A0A7S3B2N1-F1
#
_cell.length_a   1.000
_cell.length_b   1.000
_cell.length_c   1.000
_cell.angle_alpha   90.00
_cell.angle_beta   90.00
_cell.angle_gamma   90.00
#
_symmetry.space_group_name_H-M   'P 1'
#
loop_
_entity.id
_entity.type
_entity.pdbx_description
1 polymer ?
#
loop_
_entity_poly.entity_id
_entity_poly.type
_entity_poly.pdbx_seq_one_letter_code
_entity_poly.pdbx_strand_id
1 'polypeptide(L)'
;MGSTGLMWSDPGIVRRTNDACFPLPPEVCPRGCTESYVLRLADWCASLFAPAQVEEKLRKGEPLDSLRNIVSGGRAYCVRCCVWRMEPEVSGTSRFAGVSSTHHCTTCQRCVVDFDHHCGVFGRCIAGSGLRGNMKYFKCILTTAVAGILTTVLAFVMQAAA
;
A
#
# COMPACT_ATOMS: atom_id res chain seq x y z
N MET A 1 14.38 8.11 -2.20
CA MET A 1 15.39 7.08 -1.86
C MET A 1 14.68 5.75 -1.71
N GLY A 2 14.92 4.80 -2.63
CA GLY A 2 14.35 3.46 -2.56
C GLY A 2 15.10 2.63 -1.51
N SER A 3 14.40 2.11 -0.52
CA SER A 3 14.96 1.17 0.45
C SER A 3 15.49 -0.07 -0.27
N THR A 4 16.80 -0.27 -0.25
CA THR A 4 17.52 -1.48 -0.67
C THR A 4 17.21 -2.62 0.29
N GLY A 5 16.00 -3.18 0.19
CA GLY A 5 15.70 -4.47 0.82
C GLY A 5 16.20 -5.62 -0.06
N LEU A 6 16.47 -6.78 0.55
CA LEU A 6 16.95 -7.99 -0.12
C LEU A 6 16.07 -8.47 -1.29
N MET A 7 14.83 -7.99 -1.33
CA MET A 7 13.81 -8.38 -2.29
C MET A 7 13.51 -7.22 -3.25
N TRP A 8 13.87 -7.40 -4.52
CA TRP A 8 13.61 -6.45 -5.60
C TRP A 8 12.21 -6.69 -6.19
N SER A 9 11.18 -6.33 -5.44
CA SER A 9 9.79 -6.39 -5.91
C SER A 9 8.97 -5.25 -5.31
N ASP A 10 8.05 -4.69 -6.10
CA ASP A 10 7.09 -3.69 -5.64
C ASP A 10 6.05 -4.39 -4.75
N PRO A 11 5.91 -4.01 -3.46
CA PRO A 11 4.88 -4.57 -2.59
C PRO A 11 3.46 -4.12 -2.97
N GLY A 12 3.26 -3.40 -4.08
CA GLY A 12 1.97 -2.81 -4.41
C GLY A 12 1.77 -1.50 -3.65
N ILE A 13 2.78 -0.63 -3.71
CA ILE A 13 2.66 0.71 -3.14
C ILE A 13 1.51 1.44 -3.86
N VAL A 14 0.57 1.98 -3.08
CA VAL A 14 -0.44 2.89 -3.63
C VAL A 14 0.27 4.15 -4.10
N ARG A 15 0.37 4.30 -5.41
CA ARG A 15 1.00 5.47 -6.01
C ARG A 15 0.07 6.66 -5.89
N ARG A 16 0.68 7.83 -5.72
CA ARG A 16 -0.03 9.10 -5.88
C ARG A 16 -0.35 9.28 -7.36
N THR A 17 -1.55 8.91 -7.76
CA THR A 17 -2.11 9.13 -9.09
C THR A 17 -3.24 10.15 -8.99
N ASN A 18 -3.70 10.69 -10.13
CA ASN A 18 -4.85 11.58 -10.13
C ASN A 18 -6.06 10.93 -9.44
N ASP A 19 -6.32 9.65 -9.75
CA ASP A 19 -7.44 8.90 -9.17
C ASP A 19 -7.30 8.61 -7.67
N ALA A 20 -6.07 8.59 -7.14
CA ALA A 20 -5.79 8.30 -5.73
C ALA A 20 -5.61 9.57 -4.88
N CYS A 21 -5.25 10.70 -5.49
CA CYS A 21 -4.83 11.92 -4.78
C CYS A 21 -5.69 13.16 -5.02
N PHE A 22 -6.43 13.25 -6.13
CA PHE A 22 -7.04 14.53 -6.52
C PHE A 22 -8.45 14.75 -6.00
N PRO A 23 -8.80 16.03 -5.72
CA PRO A 23 -7.94 17.20 -5.85
C PRO A 23 -7.15 17.49 -4.57
N LEU A 24 -5.83 17.66 -4.72
CA LEU A 24 -5.02 18.44 -3.79
C LEU A 24 -5.25 19.93 -4.13
N PRO A 25 -5.35 20.83 -3.14
CA PRO A 25 -5.43 22.27 -3.40
C PRO A 25 -4.31 22.72 -4.36
N PRO A 26 -4.56 23.64 -5.31
CA PRO A 26 -3.58 24.09 -6.30
C PRO A 26 -2.27 24.58 -5.68
N GLU A 27 -2.36 25.13 -4.47
CA GLU A 27 -1.22 25.64 -3.69
C GLU A 27 -0.28 24.51 -3.22
N VAL A 28 -0.74 23.26 -3.25
CA VAL A 28 -0.06 22.06 -2.73
C VAL A 28 0.31 21.08 -3.86
N CYS A 29 -0.17 21.28 -5.11
CA CYS A 29 0.28 20.45 -6.24
C CYS A 29 1.77 20.76 -6.55
N PRO A 30 2.69 19.77 -6.47
CA PRO A 30 4.04 19.94 -6.96
C PRO A 30 4.03 20.21 -8.47
N ARG A 31 4.83 21.17 -8.94
CA ARG A 31 4.90 21.64 -10.34
C ARG A 31 4.79 20.47 -11.34
N GLY A 32 3.65 20.33 -12.02
CA GLY A 32 3.39 19.24 -12.96
C GLY A 32 1.92 18.92 -13.26
N CYS A 33 0.95 19.45 -12.51
CA CYS A 33 -0.48 19.30 -12.83
C CYS A 33 -0.90 20.33 -13.89
N THR A 34 -1.33 19.90 -15.09
CA THR A 34 -1.79 20.83 -16.15
C THR A 34 -3.29 21.10 -16.08
N GLU A 35 -3.66 22.32 -16.47
CA GLU A 35 -5.00 22.92 -16.41
C GLU A 35 -6.04 22.19 -17.30
N SER A 36 -5.59 21.48 -18.34
CA SER A 36 -6.46 20.77 -19.29
C SER A 36 -7.11 19.48 -18.75
N TYR A 37 -6.79 19.08 -17.51
CA TYR A 37 -7.23 17.83 -16.88
C TYR A 37 -8.49 17.99 -16.00
N VAL A 38 -8.77 19.20 -15.52
CA VAL A 38 -9.84 19.48 -14.52
C VAL A 38 -11.25 19.36 -15.12
N LEU A 39 -11.40 19.58 -16.43
CA LEU A 39 -12.72 19.75 -17.07
C LEU A 39 -13.38 18.45 -17.59
N ARG A 40 -12.67 17.31 -17.62
CA ARG A 40 -13.21 16.05 -18.19
C ARG A 40 -13.77 15.05 -17.17
N LEU A 41 -13.75 15.36 -15.89
CA LEU A 41 -14.07 14.42 -14.79
C LEU A 41 -15.24 14.86 -13.89
N ALA A 42 -16.05 15.84 -14.32
CA ALA A 42 -17.06 16.49 -13.49
C ALA A 42 -18.12 15.53 -12.88
N ASP A 43 -18.52 14.46 -13.58
CA ASP A 43 -19.55 13.53 -13.08
C ASP A 43 -19.01 12.41 -12.18
N TRP A 44 -17.70 12.11 -12.22
CA TRP A 44 -17.04 11.14 -11.32
C TRP A 44 -16.43 11.80 -10.08
N CYS A 45 -16.15 13.11 -10.15
CA CYS A 45 -15.43 13.89 -9.13
C CYS A 45 -16.22 14.29 -7.88
N ALA A 46 -17.55 14.17 -7.86
CA ALA A 46 -18.35 14.61 -6.70
C ALA A 46 -18.03 13.84 -5.39
N SER A 47 -17.40 12.66 -5.50
CA SER A 47 -16.95 11.84 -4.36
C SER A 47 -15.42 11.84 -4.14
N LEU A 48 -14.66 12.60 -4.93
CA LEU A 48 -13.19 12.55 -4.97
C LEU A 48 -12.50 13.71 -4.23
N PHE A 49 -13.25 14.68 -3.70
CA PHE A 49 -12.63 15.79 -2.96
C PHE A 49 -11.79 15.29 -1.79
N ALA A 50 -10.55 15.80 -1.66
CA ALA A 50 -9.84 15.69 -0.39
C ALA A 50 -10.80 16.19 0.70
N PRO A 51 -10.98 15.47 1.81
CA PRO A 51 -11.97 15.88 2.80
C PRO A 51 -11.71 17.33 3.25
N ALA A 52 -12.74 18.16 3.32
CA ALA A 52 -12.61 19.61 3.54
C ALA A 52 -11.68 19.98 4.72
N GLN A 53 -11.69 19.15 5.78
CA GLN A 53 -10.83 19.32 6.96
C GLN A 53 -9.33 19.16 6.65
N VAL A 54 -8.97 18.26 5.73
CA VAL A 54 -7.58 18.06 5.28
C VAL A 54 -7.16 19.22 4.40
N GLU A 55 -8.02 19.63 3.47
CA GLU A 55 -7.78 20.75 2.56
C GLU A 55 -7.53 22.05 3.32
N GLU A 56 -8.39 22.35 4.30
CA GLU A 56 -8.25 23.54 5.14
C GLU A 56 -6.91 23.59 5.89
N LYS A 57 -6.51 22.47 6.50
CA LYS A 57 -5.22 22.38 7.21
C LYS A 57 -4.03 22.52 6.27
N LEU A 58 -4.08 21.85 5.12
CA LEU A 58 -3.04 21.97 4.11
C LEU A 58 -2.89 23.41 3.62
N ARG A 59 -4.01 24.11 3.37
CA ARG A 59 -4.02 25.53 2.97
C ARG A 59 -3.43 26.45 4.04
N LYS A 60 -3.64 26.14 5.32
CA LYS A 60 -3.05 26.88 6.45
C LYS A 60 -1.60 26.50 6.75
N GLY A 61 -1.04 25.49 6.07
CA GLY A 61 0.29 24.95 6.38
C GLY A 61 0.34 24.22 7.73
N GLU A 62 -0.80 23.77 8.25
CA GLU A 62 -0.90 23.07 9.52
C GLU A 62 -0.54 21.57 9.35
N PRO A 63 0.09 20.94 10.37
CA PRO A 63 0.39 19.52 10.35
C PRO A 63 -0.89 18.67 10.40
N LEU A 64 -0.90 17.59 9.60
CA LEU A 64 -2.00 16.63 9.53
C LEU A 64 -1.96 15.54 10.61
N ASP A 65 -0.92 15.51 11.46
CA ASP A 65 -0.71 14.45 12.47
C ASP A 65 -1.84 14.33 13.50
N SER A 66 -2.56 15.45 13.70
CA SER A 66 -3.73 15.54 14.57
C SER A 66 -4.99 14.90 13.96
N LEU A 67 -5.02 14.65 12.65
CA LEU A 67 -6.18 14.10 11.97
C LEU A 67 -6.15 12.57 11.95
N ARG A 68 -7.33 11.98 12.13
CA ARG A 68 -7.56 10.56 11.85
C ARG A 68 -7.83 10.36 10.36
N ASN A 69 -7.69 9.12 9.87
CA ASN A 69 -8.12 8.79 8.52
C ASN A 69 -9.62 9.06 8.37
N ILE A 70 -10.02 9.57 7.21
CA ILE A 70 -11.40 10.01 6.97
C ILE A 70 -12.09 8.95 6.12
N VAL A 71 -13.22 8.45 6.61
CA VAL A 71 -13.99 7.40 5.91
C VAL A 71 -15.19 8.06 5.22
N SER A 72 -15.34 7.83 3.92
CA SER A 72 -16.45 8.32 3.11
C SER A 72 -16.71 7.38 1.94
N GLY A 73 -17.98 7.00 1.71
CA GLY A 73 -18.37 6.22 0.53
C GLY A 73 -17.65 4.87 0.37
N GLY A 74 -17.37 4.16 1.47
CA GLY A 74 -16.64 2.87 1.44
C GLY A 74 -15.14 3.00 1.17
N ARG A 75 -14.60 4.22 1.28
CA ARG A 75 -13.18 4.52 1.12
C ARG A 75 -12.64 5.22 2.37
N ALA A 76 -11.37 4.99 2.68
CA ALA A 76 -10.64 5.69 3.73
C ALA A 76 -9.51 6.56 3.15
N TYR A 77 -9.56 7.86 3.39
CA TYR A 77 -8.48 8.79 3.07
C TYR A 77 -7.35 8.65 4.10
N CYS A 78 -6.16 8.28 3.63
CA CYS A 78 -4.96 8.30 4.44
C CYS A 78 -4.40 9.72 4.51
N VAL A 79 -4.57 10.39 5.64
CA VAL A 79 -4.12 11.77 5.85
C VAL A 79 -2.60 11.93 5.81
N ARG A 80 -1.84 10.87 6.12
CA ARG A 80 -0.37 10.87 6.06
C ARG A 80 0.17 10.77 4.64
N CYS A 81 -0.47 9.92 3.83
CA CYS A 81 -0.03 9.69 2.46
C CYS A 81 -0.74 10.58 1.44
N CYS A 82 -1.82 11.26 1.85
CA CYS A 82 -2.75 12.01 1.01
C CYS A 82 -3.31 11.16 -0.13
N VAL A 83 -3.79 9.97 0.20
CA VAL A 83 -4.37 9.01 -0.77
C VAL A 83 -5.69 8.43 -0.28
N TRP A 84 -6.66 8.32 -1.18
CA TRP A 84 -7.85 7.50 -0.96
C TRP A 84 -7.50 6.01 -1.04
N ARG A 85 -8.09 5.23 -0.13
CA ARG A 85 -7.98 3.77 -0.08
C ARG A 85 -9.36 3.17 -0.07
N MET A 86 -9.54 2.00 -0.67
CA MET A 86 -10.76 1.24 -0.45
C MET A 86 -10.74 0.65 0.96
N GLU A 87 -11.83 0.80 1.71
CA GLU A 87 -12.00 -0.01 2.92
C GLU A 87 -12.48 -1.41 2.51
N PRO A 88 -11.98 -2.47 3.15
CA PRO A 88 -12.68 -3.74 3.12
C PRO A 88 -14.04 -3.52 3.81
N GLU A 89 -15.15 -3.79 3.11
CA GLU A 89 -16.47 -3.78 3.75
C GLU A 89 -16.41 -4.58 5.06
N VAL A 90 -17.02 -4.04 6.12
CA VAL A 90 -17.00 -4.54 7.50
C VAL A 90 -17.58 -5.97 7.64
N SER A 91 -18.16 -6.50 6.58
CA SER A 91 -18.51 -7.91 6.39
C SER A 91 -17.66 -8.44 5.25
N GLY A 92 -16.88 -9.51 5.45
CA GLY A 92 -15.93 -10.13 4.51
C GLY A 92 -16.50 -10.68 3.19
N THR A 93 -17.41 -9.94 2.58
CA THR A 93 -18.12 -10.17 1.34
C THR A 93 -18.08 -8.87 0.55
N SER A 94 -16.88 -8.41 0.15
CA SER A 94 -16.79 -7.32 -0.81
C SER A 94 -17.56 -7.76 -2.06
N ARG A 95 -18.74 -7.17 -2.32
CA ARG A 95 -19.57 -7.49 -3.50
C ARG A 95 -18.85 -7.17 -4.82
N PHE A 96 -17.75 -6.42 -4.74
CA PHE A 96 -16.74 -6.34 -5.79
C PHE A 96 -15.66 -7.40 -5.54
N ALA A 97 -15.85 -8.57 -6.15
CA ALA A 97 -14.84 -9.62 -6.20
C ALA A 97 -13.53 -9.04 -6.79
N GLY A 98 -12.54 -8.76 -5.93
CA GLY A 98 -11.20 -8.29 -6.34
C GLY A 98 -10.69 -6.99 -5.73
N VAL A 99 -11.40 -6.37 -4.77
CA VAL A 99 -10.90 -5.17 -4.09
C VAL A 99 -9.96 -5.54 -2.94
N SER A 100 -8.69 -5.18 -3.09
CA SER A 100 -7.60 -5.46 -2.15
C SER A 100 -7.61 -4.51 -0.95
N SER A 101 -7.47 -5.05 0.27
CA SER A 101 -7.37 -4.24 1.49
C SER A 101 -6.09 -3.40 1.43
N THR A 102 -6.18 -2.10 1.73
CA THR A 102 -5.02 -1.20 1.66
C THR A 102 -4.66 -0.64 3.02
N HIS A 103 -3.42 -0.85 3.47
CA HIS A 103 -2.97 -0.44 4.80
C HIS A 103 -1.81 0.56 4.71
N HIS A 104 -1.78 1.51 5.65
CA HIS A 104 -0.63 2.41 5.82
C HIS A 104 0.37 1.74 6.76
N CYS A 105 1.57 1.47 6.26
CA CYS A 105 2.66 0.99 7.09
C CYS A 105 3.41 2.17 7.69
N THR A 106 3.33 2.35 9.00
CA THR A 106 4.06 3.41 9.73
C THR A 106 5.58 3.26 9.60
N THR A 107 6.11 2.03 9.52
CA THR A 107 7.56 1.84 9.35
C THR A 107 8.03 2.27 7.97
N CYS A 108 7.29 1.92 6.92
CA CYS A 108 7.65 2.27 5.53
C CYS A 108 7.11 3.64 5.07
N GLN A 109 6.29 4.30 5.90
CA GLN A 109 5.60 5.57 5.64
C GLN A 109 4.89 5.61 4.28
N ARG A 110 4.16 4.54 3.95
CA ARG A 110 3.45 4.39 2.68
C ARG A 110 2.23 3.47 2.79
N CYS A 111 1.25 3.70 1.93
CA CYS A 111 0.11 2.81 1.76
C CYS A 111 0.46 1.66 0.81
N VAL A 112 0.03 0.45 1.17
CA VAL A 112 0.32 -0.79 0.45
C VAL A 112 -0.97 -1.59 0.28
N VAL A 113 -1.25 -2.07 -0.93
CA VAL A 113 -2.40 -2.94 -1.23
C VAL A 113 -2.11 -4.37 -0.84
N ASP A 114 -3.14 -5.15 -0.49
CA ASP A 114 -3.01 -6.53 -0.03
C ASP A 114 -1.94 -6.67 1.06
N PHE A 115 -1.89 -5.72 1.99
CA PHE A 115 -0.86 -5.67 3.01
C PHE A 115 -1.01 -6.84 3.97
N ASP A 116 0.06 -7.62 4.12
CA ASP A 116 0.12 -8.72 5.09
C ASP A 116 0.84 -8.23 6.36
N HIS A 117 2.13 -7.89 6.22
CA HIS A 117 2.92 -7.35 7.33
C HIS A 117 4.13 -6.55 6.83
N HIS A 118 4.76 -5.80 7.74
CA HIS A 118 6.12 -5.29 7.52
C HIS A 118 7.12 -6.31 8.06
N CYS A 119 7.99 -6.81 7.19
CA CYS A 119 9.04 -7.73 7.61
C CYS A 119 10.32 -6.96 7.95
N GLY A 120 10.71 -6.99 9.22
CA GLY A 120 11.96 -6.37 9.68
C GLY A 120 13.21 -6.98 9.05
N VAL A 121 13.19 -8.29 8.76
CA VAL A 121 14.32 -9.00 8.11
C VAL A 121 14.54 -8.49 6.69
N PHE A 122 13.47 -8.31 5.92
CA PHE A 122 13.56 -7.80 4.55
C PHE A 122 13.60 -6.26 4.48
N GLY A 123 13.29 -5.57 5.57
CA GLY A 123 13.19 -4.12 5.65
C GLY A 123 12.08 -3.53 4.76
N ARG A 124 11.05 -4.32 4.42
CA ARG A 124 9.98 -3.93 3.47
C ARG A 124 8.63 -4.53 3.85
N CYS A 125 7.57 -3.98 3.29
CA CYS A 125 6.23 -4.57 3.37
C CYS A 125 6.16 -5.84 2.52
N ILE A 126 5.52 -6.88 3.05
CA ILE A 126 5.12 -8.09 2.35
C ILE A 126 3.63 -7.94 2.05
N ALA A 127 3.28 -8.14 0.79
CA ALA A 127 1.97 -7.81 0.28
C ALA A 127 1.63 -8.61 -0.99
N GLY A 128 0.33 -8.83 -1.18
CA GLY A 128 -0.24 -9.64 -2.25
C GLY A 128 -0.88 -10.91 -1.73
N SER A 129 -1.91 -11.37 -2.46
CA SER A 129 -2.59 -12.64 -2.18
C SER A 129 -2.08 -13.77 -3.09
N GLY A 130 -1.98 -14.98 -2.55
CA GLY A 130 -1.54 -16.16 -3.30
C GLY A 130 -0.11 -16.03 -3.82
N LEU A 131 0.06 -15.98 -5.14
CA LEU A 131 1.33 -15.74 -5.86
C LEU A 131 1.35 -14.37 -6.57
N ARG A 132 0.50 -13.42 -6.15
CA ARG A 132 0.48 -12.05 -6.68
C ARG A 132 1.37 -11.12 -5.85
N GLY A 133 1.71 -9.97 -6.43
CA GLY A 133 2.56 -8.98 -5.77
C GLY A 133 3.94 -9.56 -5.44
N ASN A 134 4.45 -9.18 -4.26
CA ASN A 134 5.74 -9.66 -3.79
C ASN A 134 5.62 -10.95 -2.94
N MET A 135 4.42 -11.32 -2.49
CA MET A 135 4.14 -12.53 -1.69
C MET A 135 4.72 -13.82 -2.29
N LYS A 136 4.74 -13.96 -3.63
CA LYS A 136 5.33 -15.14 -4.30
C LYS A 136 6.81 -15.35 -3.97
N TYR A 137 7.60 -14.28 -3.89
CA TYR A 137 9.03 -14.38 -3.61
C TYR A 137 9.25 -14.68 -2.12
N PHE A 138 8.43 -14.09 -1.24
CA PHE A 138 8.45 -14.39 0.19
C PHE A 138 8.19 -15.89 0.43
N LYS A 139 7.14 -16.44 -0.20
CA LYS A 139 6.84 -17.88 -0.13
C LYS A 139 7.96 -18.73 -0.71
N CYS A 140 8.54 -18.34 -1.86
CA CYS A 140 9.66 -19.04 -2.47
C CYS A 140 10.86 -19.14 -1.50
N ILE A 141 11.27 -18.02 -0.90
CA ILE A 141 12.39 -17.98 0.06
C ILE A 141 12.10 -18.87 1.28
N LEU A 142 10.87 -18.85 1.80
CA LEU A 142 10.51 -19.71 2.93
C LEU A 142 10.57 -21.20 2.55
N THR A 143 10.07 -21.56 1.36
CA THR A 143 10.12 -22.95 0.88
C THR A 143 11.53 -23.44 0.61
N THR A 144 12.41 -22.60 0.03
CA THR A 144 13.80 -22.98 -0.25
C THR A 144 14.62 -23.08 1.04
N ALA A 145 14.34 -22.25 2.05
CA ALA A 145 14.95 -22.38 3.37
C ALA A 145 14.63 -23.74 4.02
N VAL A 146 13.35 -24.15 4.01
CA VAL A 146 12.94 -25.47 4.53
C VAL A 146 13.57 -26.60 3.74
N ALA A 147 13.55 -26.52 2.40
CA ALA A 147 14.18 -27.53 1.55
C ALA A 147 15.69 -27.66 1.81
N GLY A 148 16.38 -26.53 2.03
CA GLY A 148 17.80 -26.50 2.39
C GLY A 148 18.07 -27.23 3.71
N ILE A 149 17.29 -26.91 4.76
CA ILE A 149 17.41 -27.59 6.07
C ILE A 149 17.20 -29.10 5.93
N LEU A 150 16.14 -29.53 5.24
CA LEU A 150 15.84 -30.95 5.03
C LEU A 150 16.95 -31.66 4.26
N THR A 151 17.50 -31.02 3.23
CA THR A 151 18.61 -31.55 2.44
C THR A 151 19.86 -31.74 3.31
N THR A 152 20.19 -30.74 4.13
CA THR A 152 21.33 -30.82 5.06
C THR A 152 21.14 -31.94 6.08
N VAL A 153 19.96 -32.04 6.71
CA VAL A 153 19.65 -33.11 7.67
C VAL A 153 19.77 -34.48 7.01
N LEU A 154 19.19 -34.67 5.83
CA LEU A 154 19.26 -35.94 5.10
C LEU A 154 20.70 -36.33 4.77
N ALA A 155 21.53 -35.36 4.34
CA ALA A 155 22.94 -35.61 4.06
C ALA A 155 23.69 -36.11 5.31
N PHE A 156 23.46 -35.49 6.47
CA PHE A 156 24.06 -35.94 7.73
C PHE A 156 23.58 -37.33 8.16
N VAL A 157 22.28 -37.63 7.99
CA VAL A 157 21.72 -38.96 8.30
C VAL A 157 22.33 -40.04 7.41
N MET A 158 22.43 -39.78 6.10
CA MET A 158 23.04 -40.74 5.16
C MET A 158 24.52 -40.97 5.47
N GLN A 159 25.26 -39.93 5.86
CA GLN A 159 26.67 -40.06 6.24
C GLN A 159 26.85 -40.85 7.54
N ALA A 160 25.94 -40.74 8.51
CA ALA A 160 25.99 -41.49 9.75
C ALA A 160 25.57 -42.96 9.58
N ALA A 161 24.85 -43.28 8.50
CA ALA A 161 24.37 -44.63 8.18
C ALA A 161 25.31 -45.41 7.24
N ALA A 162 26.36 -44.77 6.71
CA ALA A 162 27.39 -45.36 5.86
C ALA A 162 28.61 -45.78 6.67
#